data_AF-A0A9X2ICM1-F1
#
_entry.id   AF-A0A9X2ICM1-F1
#
_cell.length_a   1.000
_cell.length_b   1.000
_cell.length_c   1.000
_cell.angle_alpha   90.00
_cell.angle_beta   90.00
_cell.angle_gamma   90.00
#
_symmetry.space_group_name_H-M   'P 1'
#
loop_
_entity.id
_entity.type
_entity.pdbx_description
1 polymer ?
#
loop_
_entity_poly.entity_id
_entity_poly.type
_entity_poly.pdbx_seq_one_letter_code
_entity_poly.pdbx_strand_id
1 'polypeptide(L)'
;MALSEIIINDLVLYHTNAAISESNYHTLRQYLLERKPLLTVTNSINSLLSEHCDADQKAMRNSLVQIACEAQGKSDRHEAIRDEQEKNNDDSLKSSYKTELPILESRMSQLEMKCFHQQNICSQLRSQLNEHTINLQQVNEAIDRLHRDRQLVHYRYAYTLPSNVHYHYPDLHPPVYPTPTVVYSLQDQLILDRLLSEENRLLMERQRLTYLVDSKDTESTKEERNLTRFLKEKKRTEERYSEIKQQIDIELPNKEQQRRVREQERMGREQARTSLDPNLQQLSHKNREALQQQIATQNHELENKRNQLMDKAMETSYLVYITQLEQALQQTNGLQLSFNEHEALKRILGLMKNFIAMGEREQGIIHSLHEEQNNLRKLRKNLFDSNTQLQHYIASEPLLVQENKQLTEENSSLTLTKDAAGNHRTNALYASLFGTASGLLSAGLINTLVISPVFFAVPGAFALLTVISLTVALVYHLKKSAAEDKIDQNTQTIHENESTILNQLEQANDLSLTTIPKLNTQIGEAEKSIATIEKQLKDQQRAMNQLLSKAENITSTYASSNTFFSSEGMVAYPIPSAPEYDTEALLNYGSGNVYAQTPIY
;
A
#
# COMPACT_ATOMS: atom_id res chain seq x y z
N MET A 1 31.10 2.31 41.93
CA MET A 1 30.36 3.44 41.33
C MET A 1 30.04 3.03 39.92
N ALA A 2 28.78 3.09 39.53
CA ALA A 2 28.38 2.81 38.15
C ALA A 2 28.74 4.01 37.26
N LEU A 3 28.89 3.79 35.96
CA LEU A 3 29.16 4.83 34.97
C LEU A 3 28.07 5.92 34.98
N SER A 4 26.84 5.56 35.35
CA SER A 4 25.69 6.46 35.49
C SER A 4 25.78 7.42 36.69
N GLU A 5 26.56 7.08 37.71
CA GLU A 5 26.73 7.86 38.94
C GLU A 5 27.88 8.87 38.83
N ILE A 6 28.66 8.81 37.75
CA ILE A 6 29.85 9.64 37.57
C ILE A 6 29.46 11.09 37.24
N ILE A 7 29.86 12.00 38.13
CA ILE A 7 29.80 13.45 37.88
C ILE A 7 31.10 13.88 37.20
N ILE A 8 31.09 13.91 35.87
CA ILE A 8 32.31 14.15 35.07
C ILE A 8 33.02 15.46 35.39
N ASN A 9 32.25 16.51 35.72
CA ASN A 9 32.80 17.82 36.04
C ASN A 9 33.70 17.77 37.30
N ASP A 10 33.32 16.98 38.30
CA ASP A 10 34.07 16.83 39.54
C ASP A 10 35.38 16.06 39.30
N LEU A 11 35.35 15.05 38.42
CA LEU A 11 36.55 14.33 38.00
C LEU A 11 37.51 15.22 37.23
N VAL A 12 37.00 16.01 36.27
CA VAL A 12 37.81 16.99 35.52
C VAL A 12 38.45 17.96 36.49
N LEU A 13 37.69 18.50 37.44
CA LEU A 13 38.18 19.41 38.47
C LEU A 13 39.29 18.77 39.32
N TYR A 14 39.05 17.58 39.85
CA TYR A 14 39.99 16.85 40.69
C TYR A 14 41.33 16.59 39.97
N HIS A 15 41.28 16.00 38.77
CA HIS A 15 42.49 15.69 38.01
C HIS A 15 43.20 16.95 37.50
N THR A 16 42.46 18.02 37.21
CA THR A 16 43.05 19.31 36.82
C THR A 16 43.81 19.94 37.97
N ASN A 17 43.26 19.90 39.20
CA ASN A 17 43.94 20.40 40.39
C ASN A 17 45.21 19.61 40.71
N ALA A 18 45.16 18.28 40.58
CA ALA A 18 46.34 17.43 40.71
C ALA A 18 47.41 17.83 39.66
N ALA A 19 47.02 17.91 38.39
CA ALA A 19 47.93 18.30 37.31
C ALA A 19 48.56 19.69 37.51
N ILE A 20 47.81 20.67 38.02
CA ILE A 20 48.34 22.00 38.34
C ILE A 20 49.36 21.92 39.49
N SER A 21 49.05 21.19 40.55
CA SER A 21 49.90 21.10 41.74
C SER A 21 51.24 20.38 41.50
N GLU A 22 51.26 19.42 40.58
CA GLU A 22 52.44 18.62 40.23
C GLU A 22 53.31 19.29 39.15
N SER A 23 52.81 20.35 38.50
CA SER A 23 53.46 20.99 37.37
C SER A 23 54.44 22.10 37.77
N ASN A 24 55.55 22.21 37.04
CA ASN A 24 56.46 23.36 37.13
C ASN A 24 56.03 24.51 36.20
N TYR A 25 56.73 25.65 36.26
CA TYR A 25 56.45 26.82 35.42
C TYR A 25 56.32 26.51 33.93
N HIS A 26 57.26 25.74 33.36
CA HIS A 26 57.28 25.46 31.92
C HIS A 26 56.07 24.63 31.49
N THR A 27 55.69 23.64 32.30
CA THR A 27 54.51 22.80 32.05
C THR A 27 53.22 23.61 32.15
N LEU A 28 53.06 24.44 33.19
CA LEU A 28 51.89 25.31 33.34
C LEU A 28 51.76 26.32 32.19
N ARG A 29 52.89 26.90 31.77
CA ARG A 29 52.95 27.80 30.61
C ARG A 29 52.57 27.08 29.32
N GLN A 30 53.05 25.86 29.12
CA GLN A 30 52.75 25.07 27.94
C GLN A 30 51.25 24.76 27.85
N TYR A 31 50.64 24.27 28.94
CA TYR A 31 49.19 24.01 28.98
C TYR A 31 48.34 25.26 28.69
N LEU A 32 48.78 26.45 29.14
CA LEU A 32 48.11 27.72 28.82
C LEU A 32 48.15 28.05 27.32
N LEU A 33 49.26 27.79 26.64
CA LEU A 33 49.46 28.20 25.24
C LEU A 33 48.94 27.17 24.22
N GLU A 34 48.95 25.88 24.59
CA GLU A 34 48.49 24.81 23.71
C GLU A 34 46.99 24.87 23.42
N ARG A 35 46.19 25.44 24.34
CA ARG A 35 44.74 25.65 24.17
C ARG A 35 44.00 24.35 23.82
N LYS A 36 44.42 23.26 24.44
CA LYS A 36 43.90 21.90 24.22
C LYS A 36 43.49 21.27 25.55
N PRO A 37 42.60 20.26 25.52
CA PRO A 37 42.33 19.44 26.70
C PRO A 37 43.64 18.88 27.25
N LEU A 38 43.80 18.93 28.57
CA LEU A 38 45.03 18.48 29.21
C LEU A 38 45.12 16.96 29.09
N LEU A 39 46.09 16.46 28.34
CA LEU A 39 46.26 15.01 28.09
C LEU A 39 46.40 14.22 29.39
N THR A 40 47.09 14.75 30.41
CA THR A 40 47.22 14.11 31.73
C THR A 40 45.87 13.93 32.42
N VAL A 41 44.98 14.92 32.27
CA VAL A 41 43.62 14.89 32.83
C VAL A 41 42.73 13.93 32.04
N THR A 42 42.69 14.09 30.71
CA THR A 42 41.81 13.30 29.85
C THR A 42 42.22 11.82 29.81
N ASN A 43 43.51 11.48 29.86
CA ASN A 43 43.96 10.09 29.94
C ASN A 43 43.58 9.43 31.27
N SER A 44 43.70 10.17 32.38
CA SER A 44 43.31 9.66 33.71
C SER A 44 41.80 9.39 33.78
N ILE A 45 41.00 10.32 33.27
CA ILE A 45 39.54 10.18 33.17
C ILE A 45 39.18 9.02 32.25
N ASN A 46 39.80 8.90 31.08
CA ASN A 46 39.52 7.81 30.14
C ASN A 46 39.82 6.43 30.75
N SER A 47 40.93 6.30 31.49
CA SER A 47 41.26 5.06 32.19
C SER A 47 40.18 4.69 33.21
N LEU A 48 39.74 5.66 34.03
CA LEU A 48 38.72 5.45 35.05
C LEU A 48 37.36 5.13 34.42
N LEU A 49 36.94 5.88 33.40
CA LEU A 49 35.69 5.63 32.68
C LEU A 49 35.69 4.26 31.99
N SER A 50 36.83 3.81 31.46
CA SER A 50 36.96 2.50 30.83
C SER A 50 36.86 1.37 31.86
N GLU A 51 37.53 1.50 33.01
CA GLU A 51 37.42 0.53 34.11
C GLU A 51 35.99 0.39 34.61
N HIS A 52 35.29 1.52 34.81
CA HIS A 52 33.88 1.50 35.22
C HIS A 52 32.96 0.94 34.14
N CYS A 53 33.21 1.24 32.86
CA CYS A 53 32.46 0.67 31.74
C CYS A 53 32.61 -0.87 31.71
N ASP A 54 33.84 -1.38 31.81
CA ASP A 54 34.12 -2.81 31.81
C ASP A 54 33.48 -3.53 33.01
N ALA A 55 33.53 -2.91 34.20
CA ALA A 55 32.90 -3.42 35.40
C ALA A 55 31.37 -3.50 35.26
N ASP A 56 30.74 -2.44 34.74
CA ASP A 56 29.29 -2.39 34.51
C ASP A 56 28.86 -3.38 33.42
N GLN A 57 29.60 -3.50 32.32
CA GLN A 57 29.36 -4.50 31.27
C GLN A 57 29.41 -5.92 31.86
N LYS A 58 30.40 -6.22 32.71
CA LYS A 58 30.52 -7.52 33.36
C LYS A 58 29.36 -7.79 34.33
N ALA A 59 29.01 -6.82 35.16
CA ALA A 59 27.91 -6.94 36.12
C ALA A 59 26.56 -7.12 35.42
N MET A 60 26.29 -6.29 34.41
CA MET A 60 25.09 -6.37 33.57
C MET A 60 25.02 -7.72 32.85
N ARG A 61 26.14 -8.19 32.25
CA ARG A 61 26.17 -9.48 31.55
C ARG A 61 25.82 -10.62 32.47
N ASN A 62 26.41 -10.66 33.67
CA ASN A 62 26.12 -11.70 34.66
C ASN A 62 24.65 -11.68 35.07
N SER A 63 24.08 -10.48 35.30
CA SER A 63 22.67 -10.32 35.62
C SER A 63 21.73 -10.82 34.51
N LEU A 64 21.97 -10.41 33.26
CA LEU A 64 21.18 -10.84 32.11
C LEU A 64 21.27 -12.36 31.87
N VAL A 65 22.47 -12.92 31.98
CA VAL A 65 22.70 -14.37 31.89
C VAL A 65 21.90 -15.09 32.97
N GLN A 66 21.97 -14.63 34.23
CA GLN A 66 21.23 -15.24 35.33
C GLN A 66 19.71 -15.22 35.06
N ILE A 67 19.16 -14.06 34.70
CA ILE A 67 17.72 -13.90 34.40
C ILE A 67 17.29 -14.84 33.26
N ALA A 68 18.08 -14.90 32.19
CA ALA A 68 17.78 -15.75 31.04
C ALA A 68 17.82 -17.25 31.41
N CYS A 69 18.80 -17.67 32.22
CA CYS A 69 18.93 -19.05 32.68
C CYS A 69 17.77 -19.45 33.59
N GLU A 70 17.38 -18.57 34.53
CA GLU A 70 16.21 -18.79 35.38
C GLU A 70 14.91 -18.87 34.58
N ALA A 71 14.73 -18.00 33.58
CA ALA A 71 13.57 -18.02 32.70
C ALA A 71 13.50 -19.30 31.86
N GLN A 72 14.62 -19.76 31.30
CA GLN A 72 14.68 -21.03 30.57
C GLN A 72 14.37 -22.21 31.49
N GLY A 73 14.92 -22.24 32.71
CA GLY A 73 14.61 -23.29 33.68
C GLY A 73 13.13 -23.35 34.04
N LYS A 74 12.47 -22.19 34.19
CA LYS A 74 11.01 -22.13 34.37
C LYS A 74 10.27 -22.64 33.14
N SER A 75 10.65 -22.23 31.93
CA SER A 75 10.02 -22.67 30.68
C SER A 75 10.09 -24.18 30.51
N ASP A 76 11.26 -24.78 30.75
CA ASP A 76 11.48 -26.23 30.61
C ASP A 76 10.60 -27.03 31.58
N ARG A 77 10.42 -26.55 32.82
CA ARG A 77 9.49 -27.18 33.79
C ARG A 77 8.04 -27.14 33.32
N HIS A 78 7.59 -25.99 32.78
CA HIS A 78 6.23 -25.87 32.25
C HIS A 78 6.02 -26.76 31.02
N GLU A 79 7.04 -26.88 30.16
CA GLU A 79 7.01 -27.76 29.01
C GLU A 79 6.91 -29.23 29.42
N ALA A 80 7.68 -29.67 30.40
CA ALA A 80 7.61 -31.04 30.93
C ALA A 80 6.21 -31.38 31.49
N ILE A 81 5.58 -30.45 32.22
CA ILE A 81 4.20 -30.62 32.73
C ILE A 81 3.21 -30.77 31.57
N ARG A 82 3.35 -29.93 30.52
CA ARG A 82 2.48 -30.00 29.34
C ARG A 82 2.67 -31.31 28.57
N ASP A 83 3.91 -31.75 28.38
CA ASP A 83 4.21 -33.01 27.69
C ASP A 83 3.62 -34.21 28.45
N GLU A 84 3.67 -34.21 29.78
CA GLU A 84 3.06 -35.25 30.61
C GLU A 84 1.52 -35.23 30.50
N GLN A 85 0.90 -34.05 30.49
CA GLN A 85 -0.55 -33.93 30.27
C GLN A 85 -0.95 -34.41 28.86
N GLU A 86 -0.19 -34.03 27.84
CA GLU A 86 -0.40 -34.46 26.45
C GLU A 86 -0.30 -35.98 26.33
N LYS A 87 0.73 -36.59 26.95
CA LYS A 87 0.90 -38.04 26.99
C LYS A 87 -0.29 -38.74 27.65
N ASN A 88 -0.76 -38.25 28.79
CA ASN A 88 -1.92 -38.84 29.48
C ASN A 88 -3.20 -38.76 28.63
N ASN A 89 -3.40 -37.65 27.90
CA ASN A 89 -4.51 -37.49 26.97
C ASN A 89 -4.39 -38.46 25.78
N ASP A 90 -3.21 -38.57 25.19
CA ASP A 90 -2.93 -39.47 24.07
C ASP A 90 -3.09 -40.94 24.46
N ASP A 91 -2.66 -41.32 25.67
CA ASP A 91 -2.82 -42.69 26.21
C ASP A 91 -4.30 -43.04 26.42
N SER A 92 -5.08 -42.10 26.97
CA SER A 92 -6.54 -42.25 27.10
C SER A 92 -7.22 -42.40 25.73
N LEU A 93 -6.83 -41.56 24.76
CA LEU A 93 -7.36 -41.59 23.41
C LEU A 93 -7.00 -42.90 22.69
N LYS A 94 -5.75 -43.34 22.81
CA LYS A 94 -5.27 -44.62 22.26
C LYS A 94 -6.04 -45.80 22.85
N SER A 95 -6.32 -45.78 24.15
CA SER A 95 -7.14 -46.80 24.80
C SER A 95 -8.56 -46.82 24.24
N SER A 96 -9.20 -45.65 24.09
CA SER A 96 -10.53 -45.50 23.49
C SER A 96 -10.58 -46.01 22.04
N TYR A 97 -9.57 -45.66 21.24
CA TYR A 97 -9.50 -46.12 19.85
C TYR A 97 -9.27 -47.63 19.72
N LYS A 98 -8.46 -48.22 20.63
CA LYS A 98 -8.27 -49.68 20.67
C LYS A 98 -9.53 -50.44 21.02
N THR A 99 -10.45 -49.85 21.78
CA THR A 99 -11.76 -50.46 22.06
C THR A 99 -12.77 -50.20 20.94
N GLU A 100 -12.73 -49.05 20.27
CA GLU A 100 -13.64 -48.68 19.17
C GLU A 100 -13.36 -49.47 17.88
N LEU A 101 -12.09 -49.68 17.51
CA LEU A 101 -11.69 -50.37 16.27
C LEU A 101 -12.34 -51.75 16.05
N PRO A 102 -12.29 -52.72 16.99
CA PRO A 102 -12.90 -54.02 16.79
C PRO A 102 -14.43 -53.95 16.68
N ILE A 103 -15.06 -52.96 17.32
CA ILE A 103 -16.50 -52.72 17.22
C ILE A 103 -16.85 -52.24 15.80
N LEU A 104 -16.08 -51.31 15.25
CA LEU A 104 -16.26 -50.81 13.89
C LEU A 104 -16.00 -51.90 12.84
N GLU A 105 -14.97 -52.72 13.02
CA GLU A 105 -14.65 -53.85 12.13
C GLU A 105 -15.79 -54.88 12.11
N SER A 106 -16.30 -55.27 13.29
CA SER A 106 -17.46 -56.14 13.41
C SER A 106 -18.71 -55.52 12.74
N ARG A 107 -18.94 -54.22 12.96
CA ARG A 107 -20.07 -53.50 12.35
C ARG A 107 -19.97 -53.45 10.83
N MET A 108 -18.76 -53.24 10.28
CA MET A 108 -18.52 -53.26 8.83
C MET A 108 -18.85 -54.63 8.24
N SER A 109 -18.37 -55.71 8.85
CA SER A 109 -18.68 -57.08 8.41
C SER A 109 -20.19 -57.36 8.42
N GLN A 110 -20.89 -56.94 9.48
CA GLN A 110 -22.35 -57.06 9.56
C GLN A 110 -23.08 -56.25 8.47
N LEU A 111 -22.63 -55.02 8.20
CA LEU A 111 -23.22 -54.16 7.18
C LEU A 111 -22.96 -54.69 5.77
N GLU A 112 -21.79 -55.29 5.54
CA GLU A 112 -21.46 -55.95 4.27
C GLU A 112 -22.39 -57.13 3.98
N MET A 113 -22.60 -58.01 4.96
CA MET A 113 -23.57 -59.10 4.82
C MET A 113 -25.00 -58.59 4.56
N LYS A 114 -25.43 -57.54 5.27
CA LYS A 114 -26.74 -56.91 5.08
C LYS A 114 -26.87 -56.30 3.68
N CYS A 115 -25.85 -55.59 3.19
CA CYS A 115 -25.84 -55.01 1.85
C CYS A 115 -25.92 -56.10 0.78
N PHE A 116 -25.12 -57.16 0.91
CA PHE A 116 -25.13 -58.29 -0.03
C PHE A 116 -26.50 -58.98 -0.08
N HIS A 117 -27.08 -59.28 1.09
CA HIS A 117 -28.41 -59.88 1.15
C HIS A 117 -29.49 -58.98 0.54
N GLN A 118 -29.46 -57.70 0.87
CA GLN A 118 -30.42 -56.72 0.36
C GLN A 118 -30.29 -56.52 -1.15
N GLN A 119 -29.07 -56.51 -1.68
CA GLN A 119 -28.80 -56.43 -3.11
C GLN A 119 -29.38 -57.63 -3.86
N ASN A 120 -29.27 -58.84 -3.30
CA ASN A 120 -29.88 -60.04 -3.86
C ASN A 120 -31.40 -59.92 -3.91
N ILE A 121 -32.04 -59.46 -2.83
CA ILE A 121 -33.50 -59.21 -2.80
C ILE A 121 -33.91 -58.20 -3.88
N CYS A 122 -33.22 -57.06 -3.96
CA CYS A 122 -33.51 -56.04 -4.98
C CYS A 122 -33.36 -56.62 -6.40
N SER A 123 -32.34 -57.44 -6.65
CA SER A 123 -32.13 -58.07 -7.96
C SER A 123 -33.26 -59.03 -8.33
N GLN A 124 -33.74 -59.82 -7.35
CA GLN A 124 -34.85 -60.75 -7.54
C GLN A 124 -36.16 -60.01 -7.82
N LEU A 125 -36.46 -58.96 -7.04
CA LEU A 125 -37.66 -58.14 -7.23
C LEU A 125 -37.65 -57.43 -8.59
N ARG A 126 -36.50 -56.89 -9.01
CA ARG A 126 -36.35 -56.28 -10.35
C ARG A 126 -36.58 -57.29 -11.46
N SER A 127 -36.09 -58.53 -11.31
CA SER A 127 -36.33 -59.60 -12.29
C SER A 127 -37.82 -59.95 -12.38
N GLN A 128 -38.51 -60.11 -11.24
CA GLN A 128 -39.94 -60.40 -11.20
C GLN A 128 -40.78 -59.25 -11.77
N LEU A 129 -40.42 -58.01 -11.44
CA LEU A 129 -41.07 -56.82 -11.98
C LEU A 129 -40.93 -56.78 -13.50
N ASN A 130 -39.72 -56.99 -14.03
CA ASN A 130 -39.48 -57.02 -15.46
C ASN A 130 -40.29 -58.11 -16.17
N GLU A 131 -40.38 -59.32 -15.58
CA GLU A 131 -41.22 -60.40 -16.11
C GLU A 131 -42.70 -59.99 -16.18
N HIS A 132 -43.25 -59.44 -15.09
CA HIS A 132 -44.63 -58.97 -15.06
C HIS A 132 -44.89 -57.81 -16.03
N THR A 133 -43.93 -56.89 -16.19
CA THR A 133 -44.02 -55.80 -17.16
C THR A 133 -44.04 -56.32 -18.60
N ILE A 134 -43.19 -57.29 -18.93
CA ILE A 134 -43.18 -57.94 -20.26
C ILE A 134 -44.51 -58.66 -20.51
N ASN A 135 -45.00 -59.43 -19.54
CA ASN A 135 -46.29 -60.13 -19.66
C ASN A 135 -47.46 -59.14 -19.83
N LEU A 136 -47.45 -58.03 -19.09
CA LEU A 136 -48.45 -56.97 -19.23
C LEU A 136 -48.42 -56.34 -20.63
N GLN A 137 -47.22 -56.11 -21.17
CA GLN A 137 -47.05 -55.62 -22.53
C GLN A 137 -47.63 -56.60 -23.56
N GLN A 138 -47.33 -57.90 -23.44
CA GLN A 138 -47.87 -58.92 -24.35
C GLN A 138 -49.40 -59.01 -24.29
N VAL A 139 -50.00 -58.88 -23.09
CA VAL A 139 -51.46 -58.83 -22.92
C VAL A 139 -52.05 -57.59 -23.58
N ASN A 140 -51.43 -56.42 -23.42
CA ASN A 140 -51.87 -55.19 -24.10
C ASN A 140 -51.82 -55.34 -25.62
N GLU A 141 -50.72 -55.88 -26.17
CA GLU A 141 -50.59 -56.14 -27.60
C GLU A 141 -51.62 -57.18 -28.12
N ALA A 142 -52.00 -58.16 -27.29
CA ALA A 142 -53.05 -59.11 -27.62
C ALA A 142 -54.45 -58.46 -27.62
N ILE A 143 -54.75 -57.59 -26.64
CA ILE A 143 -55.99 -56.80 -26.62
C ILE A 143 -56.08 -55.90 -27.86
N ASP A 144 -55.01 -55.21 -28.23
CA ASP A 144 -54.97 -54.35 -29.43
C ASP A 144 -55.17 -55.15 -30.72
N ARG A 145 -54.68 -56.40 -30.77
CA ARG A 145 -54.97 -57.33 -31.88
C ARG A 145 -56.45 -57.70 -31.91
N LEU A 146 -57.05 -58.07 -30.78
CA LEU A 146 -58.49 -58.37 -30.70
C LEU A 146 -59.35 -57.17 -31.09
N HIS A 147 -58.98 -55.95 -30.69
CA HIS A 147 -59.67 -54.73 -31.11
C HIS A 147 -59.63 -54.54 -32.62
N ARG A 148 -58.48 -54.75 -33.26
CA ARG A 148 -58.35 -54.72 -34.72
C ARG A 148 -59.18 -55.80 -35.39
N ASP A 149 -59.17 -57.03 -34.88
CA ASP A 149 -59.94 -58.14 -35.45
C ASP A 149 -61.45 -57.88 -35.33
N ARG A 150 -61.92 -57.36 -34.18
CA ARG A 150 -63.31 -56.94 -34.00
C ARG A 150 -63.71 -55.82 -34.95
N GLN A 151 -62.83 -54.81 -35.13
CA GLN A 151 -63.05 -53.74 -36.10
C GLN A 151 -63.15 -54.28 -37.53
N LEU A 152 -62.30 -55.23 -37.93
CA LEU A 152 -62.37 -55.87 -39.24
C LEU A 152 -63.70 -56.59 -39.46
N VAL A 153 -64.23 -57.30 -38.45
CA VAL A 153 -65.57 -57.90 -38.51
C VAL A 153 -66.65 -56.83 -38.64
N HIS A 154 -66.55 -55.70 -37.92
CA HIS A 154 -67.50 -54.59 -38.04
C HIS A 154 -67.43 -53.91 -39.43
N TYR A 155 -66.23 -53.74 -39.99
CA TYR A 155 -66.04 -53.16 -41.33
C TYR A 155 -66.68 -53.99 -42.46
N ARG A 156 -66.82 -55.32 -42.29
CA ARG A 156 -67.53 -56.18 -43.28
C ARG A 156 -69.00 -55.84 -43.44
N TYR A 157 -69.62 -55.21 -42.43
CA TYR A 157 -71.02 -54.82 -42.43
C TYR A 157 -71.22 -53.31 -42.51
N ALA A 158 -70.13 -52.53 -42.41
CA ALA A 158 -70.14 -51.08 -42.52
C ALA A 158 -70.08 -50.60 -43.98
N TYR A 159 -70.93 -51.11 -44.87
CA TYR A 159 -71.24 -50.49 -46.19
C TYR A 159 -72.51 -51.12 -46.81
N THR A 160 -73.68 -50.85 -46.24
CA THR A 160 -74.95 -50.87 -46.98
C THR A 160 -75.81 -49.66 -46.62
N LEU A 161 -75.60 -48.56 -47.35
CA LEU A 161 -76.57 -47.49 -47.62
C LEU A 161 -76.36 -47.13 -49.10
N PRO A 162 -77.41 -47.16 -49.95
CA PRO A 162 -78.42 -46.07 -50.02
C PRO A 162 -79.85 -46.64 -50.29
N SER A 163 -80.98 -45.94 -50.41
CA SER A 163 -81.35 -44.54 -50.63
C SER A 163 -82.86 -44.37 -50.34
N ASN A 164 -83.28 -43.15 -49.96
CA ASN A 164 -84.62 -42.54 -50.13
C ASN A 164 -85.84 -43.09 -49.36
N VAL A 165 -86.33 -42.35 -48.34
CA VAL A 165 -87.65 -41.63 -48.35
C VAL A 165 -87.58 -40.43 -47.37
N HIS A 166 -88.28 -39.34 -47.72
CA HIS A 166 -88.30 -37.99 -47.13
C HIS A 166 -89.28 -37.76 -45.93
N TYR A 167 -89.02 -36.66 -45.19
CA TYR A 167 -89.92 -35.72 -44.44
C TYR A 167 -90.52 -36.16 -43.06
N HIS A 168 -90.73 -35.32 -42.01
CA HIS A 168 -90.84 -33.87 -41.74
C HIS A 168 -90.33 -33.48 -40.31
N TYR A 169 -89.98 -32.21 -40.08
CA TYR A 169 -89.86 -31.53 -38.74
C TYR A 169 -91.26 -31.05 -38.27
N PRO A 170 -91.63 -30.96 -36.96
CA PRO A 170 -90.94 -30.10 -35.99
C PRO A 170 -90.94 -30.49 -34.47
N ASP A 171 -90.02 -29.83 -33.74
CA ASP A 171 -89.98 -29.37 -32.34
C ASP A 171 -90.14 -30.25 -31.07
N LEU A 172 -89.12 -30.06 -30.20
CA LEU A 172 -89.06 -30.12 -28.73
C LEU A 172 -89.37 -31.47 -28.03
N HIS A 173 -88.35 -32.35 -27.95
CA HIS A 173 -87.93 -33.23 -26.82
C HIS A 173 -86.79 -34.16 -27.32
N PRO A 174 -85.85 -34.64 -26.47
CA PRO A 174 -84.50 -35.04 -26.91
C PRO A 174 -84.47 -36.29 -27.82
N PRO A 175 -83.51 -36.37 -28.76
CA PRO A 175 -83.54 -37.33 -29.86
C PRO A 175 -83.23 -38.75 -29.38
N VAL A 176 -84.16 -39.66 -29.63
CA VAL A 176 -83.87 -41.09 -29.76
C VAL A 176 -83.13 -41.25 -31.09
N TYR A 177 -81.80 -41.36 -31.04
CA TYR A 177 -81.04 -41.78 -32.22
C TYR A 177 -81.43 -43.22 -32.58
N PRO A 178 -81.72 -43.51 -33.85
CA PRO A 178 -81.93 -44.88 -34.31
C PRO A 178 -80.57 -45.58 -34.24
N THR A 179 -80.45 -46.60 -33.39
CA THR A 179 -79.34 -47.54 -33.51
C THR A 179 -79.55 -48.30 -34.81
N PRO A 180 -78.63 -48.26 -35.79
CA PRO A 180 -78.71 -49.15 -36.94
C PRO A 180 -78.53 -50.57 -36.41
N THR A 181 -79.58 -51.38 -36.47
CA THR A 181 -79.51 -52.80 -36.13
C THR A 181 -78.74 -53.50 -37.25
N VAL A 182 -77.42 -53.58 -37.11
CA VAL A 182 -76.58 -54.38 -37.98
C VAL A 182 -76.92 -55.85 -37.71
N VAL A 183 -77.53 -56.53 -38.69
CA VAL A 183 -77.80 -57.97 -38.61
C VAL A 183 -76.57 -58.72 -39.10
N TYR A 184 -75.75 -59.19 -38.17
CA TYR A 184 -74.60 -60.03 -38.45
C TYR A 184 -75.01 -61.42 -38.96
N SER A 185 -74.16 -62.08 -39.73
CA SER A 185 -74.34 -63.50 -40.01
C SER A 185 -74.23 -64.30 -38.70
N LEU A 186 -74.94 -65.42 -38.57
CA LEU A 186 -74.85 -66.28 -37.38
C LEU A 186 -73.39 -66.68 -37.07
N GLN A 187 -72.58 -66.87 -38.12
CA GLN A 187 -71.16 -67.20 -38.02
C GLN A 187 -70.34 -66.02 -37.49
N ASP A 188 -70.55 -64.80 -37.99
CA ASP A 188 -69.83 -63.61 -37.53
C ASP A 188 -70.29 -63.16 -36.13
N GLN A 189 -71.53 -63.43 -35.74
CA GLN A 189 -72.03 -63.22 -34.39
C GLN A 189 -71.32 -64.14 -33.37
N LEU A 190 -71.17 -65.43 -33.70
CA LEU A 190 -70.39 -66.37 -32.88
C LEU A 190 -68.90 -65.99 -32.78
N ILE A 191 -68.31 -65.47 -33.86
CA ILE A 191 -66.93 -64.95 -33.87
C ILE A 191 -66.83 -63.73 -32.96
N LEU A 192 -67.77 -62.80 -33.03
CA LEU A 192 -67.76 -61.59 -32.22
C LEU A 192 -67.93 -61.89 -30.72
N ASP A 193 -68.85 -62.79 -30.37
CA ASP A 193 -69.05 -63.23 -28.98
C ASP A 193 -67.79 -63.92 -28.42
N ARG A 194 -67.10 -64.73 -29.24
CA ARG A 194 -65.82 -65.34 -28.86
C ARG A 194 -64.72 -64.29 -28.65
N LEU A 195 -64.59 -63.32 -29.55
CA LEU A 195 -63.60 -62.24 -29.44
C LEU A 195 -63.88 -61.36 -28.21
N LEU A 196 -65.15 -61.06 -27.93
CA LEU A 196 -65.58 -60.32 -26.74
C LEU A 196 -65.30 -61.09 -25.45
N SER A 197 -65.55 -62.40 -25.42
CA SER A 197 -65.25 -63.25 -24.26
C SER A 197 -63.74 -63.28 -23.98
N GLU A 198 -62.93 -63.42 -25.03
CA GLU A 198 -61.46 -63.44 -24.91
C GLU A 198 -60.89 -62.07 -24.52
N GLU A 199 -61.46 -60.99 -25.04
CA GLU A 199 -61.10 -59.63 -24.63
C GLU A 199 -61.41 -59.39 -23.14
N ASN A 200 -62.59 -59.79 -22.67
CA ASN A 200 -62.93 -59.68 -21.25
C ASN A 200 -61.97 -60.50 -20.37
N ARG A 201 -61.56 -61.69 -20.81
CA ARG A 201 -60.54 -62.51 -20.14
C ARG A 201 -59.20 -61.79 -20.06
N LEU A 202 -58.73 -61.20 -21.17
CA LEU A 202 -57.47 -60.46 -21.21
C LEU A 202 -57.53 -59.14 -20.44
N LEU A 203 -58.68 -58.46 -20.39
CA LEU A 203 -58.87 -57.26 -19.57
C LEU A 203 -58.77 -57.56 -18.07
N MET A 204 -59.31 -58.69 -17.62
CA MET A 204 -59.14 -59.16 -16.24
C MET A 204 -57.67 -59.50 -15.96
N GLU A 205 -56.99 -60.18 -16.88
CA GLU A 205 -55.57 -60.50 -16.73
C GLU A 205 -54.68 -59.25 -16.74
N ARG A 206 -55.01 -58.25 -17.57
CA ARG A 206 -54.35 -56.94 -17.57
C ARG A 206 -54.49 -56.28 -16.21
N GLN A 207 -55.69 -56.21 -15.65
CA GLN A 207 -55.92 -55.61 -14.34
C GLN A 207 -55.13 -56.33 -13.23
N ARG A 208 -55.08 -57.67 -13.28
CA ARG A 208 -54.27 -58.48 -12.36
C ARG A 208 -52.78 -58.19 -12.50
N LEU A 209 -52.25 -58.16 -13.73
CA LEU A 209 -50.84 -57.89 -13.99
C LEU A 209 -50.46 -56.45 -13.61
N THR A 210 -51.31 -55.46 -13.86
CA THR A 210 -51.11 -54.08 -13.40
C THR A 210 -50.98 -54.02 -11.88
N TYR A 211 -51.87 -54.67 -11.14
CA TYR A 211 -51.77 -54.74 -9.68
C TYR A 211 -50.47 -55.40 -9.20
N LEU A 212 -50.04 -56.49 -9.86
CA LEU A 212 -48.78 -57.16 -9.53
C LEU A 212 -47.56 -56.28 -9.82
N VAL A 213 -47.55 -55.54 -10.94
CA VAL A 213 -46.49 -54.58 -11.27
C VAL A 213 -46.42 -53.48 -10.21
N ASP A 214 -47.54 -52.83 -9.88
CA ASP A 214 -47.58 -51.76 -8.89
C ASP A 214 -47.16 -52.25 -7.49
N SER A 215 -47.62 -53.44 -7.09
CA SER A 215 -47.23 -54.04 -5.82
C SER A 215 -45.74 -54.39 -5.77
N LYS A 216 -45.16 -54.88 -6.88
CA LYS A 216 -43.74 -55.23 -6.94
C LYS A 216 -42.85 -54.00 -7.07
N ASP A 217 -43.33 -52.94 -7.71
CA ASP A 217 -42.61 -51.66 -7.81
C ASP A 217 -42.50 -50.99 -6.44
N THR A 218 -43.60 -50.95 -5.68
CA THR A 218 -43.59 -50.43 -4.30
C THR A 218 -42.69 -51.25 -3.37
N GLU A 219 -42.65 -52.57 -3.51
CA GLU A 219 -41.73 -53.45 -2.77
C GLU A 219 -40.27 -53.18 -3.18
N SER A 220 -39.98 -53.10 -4.49
CA SER A 220 -38.65 -52.81 -5.02
C SER A 220 -38.11 -51.46 -4.54
N THR A 221 -38.91 -50.40 -4.63
CA THR A 221 -38.49 -49.05 -4.18
C THR A 221 -38.23 -48.99 -2.68
N LYS A 222 -38.98 -49.73 -1.85
CA LYS A 222 -38.72 -49.84 -0.41
C LYS A 222 -37.39 -50.54 -0.13
N GLU A 223 -37.14 -51.66 -0.80
CA GLU A 223 -35.92 -52.44 -0.59
C GLU A 223 -34.67 -51.72 -1.14
N GLU A 224 -34.81 -50.93 -2.20
CA GLU A 224 -33.75 -50.04 -2.70
C GLU A 224 -33.39 -48.92 -1.70
N ARG A 225 -34.39 -48.35 -1.01
CA ARG A 225 -34.13 -47.38 0.08
C ARG A 225 -33.39 -48.03 1.24
N ASN A 226 -33.74 -49.27 1.60
CA ASN A 226 -33.03 -50.04 2.64
C ASN A 226 -31.57 -50.28 2.24
N LEU A 227 -31.32 -50.70 0.99
CA LEU A 227 -29.97 -50.88 0.45
C LEU A 227 -29.15 -49.59 0.53
N THR A 228 -29.74 -48.49 0.08
CA THR A 228 -29.09 -47.16 0.11
C THR A 228 -28.72 -46.74 1.54
N ARG A 229 -29.61 -46.99 2.51
CA ARG A 229 -29.33 -46.73 3.93
C ARG A 229 -28.14 -47.56 4.43
N PHE A 230 -28.13 -48.87 4.16
CA PHE A 230 -27.03 -49.74 4.61
C PHE A 230 -25.69 -49.37 3.97
N LEU A 231 -25.67 -49.02 2.68
CA LEU A 231 -24.47 -48.55 2.00
C LEU A 231 -23.93 -47.24 2.61
N LYS A 232 -24.81 -46.29 2.95
CA LYS A 232 -24.43 -45.04 3.61
C LYS A 232 -23.85 -45.28 5.01
N GLU A 233 -24.45 -46.19 5.77
CA GLU A 233 -23.93 -46.59 7.08
C GLU A 233 -22.59 -47.32 6.98
N LYS A 234 -22.41 -48.20 5.99
CA LYS A 234 -21.14 -48.90 5.72
C LYS A 234 -20.04 -47.88 5.44
N LYS A 235 -20.28 -46.96 4.50
CA LYS A 235 -19.32 -45.91 4.15
C LYS A 235 -18.92 -45.06 5.36
N ARG A 236 -19.86 -44.62 6.18
CA ARG A 236 -19.57 -43.84 7.41
C ARG A 236 -18.74 -44.63 8.42
N THR A 237 -19.01 -45.93 8.55
CA THR A 237 -18.26 -46.82 9.46
C THR A 237 -16.83 -47.02 8.94
N GLU A 238 -16.65 -47.19 7.63
CA GLU A 238 -15.35 -47.27 6.97
C GLU A 238 -14.52 -45.99 7.12
N GLU A 239 -15.15 -44.82 6.90
CA GLU A 239 -14.52 -43.51 7.09
C GLU A 239 -14.01 -43.37 8.54
N ARG A 240 -14.86 -43.65 9.53
CA ARG A 240 -14.46 -43.60 10.95
C ARG A 240 -13.36 -44.59 11.30
N TYR A 241 -13.43 -45.81 10.76
CA TYR A 241 -12.38 -46.82 10.96
C TYR A 241 -11.04 -46.34 10.40
N SER A 242 -11.04 -45.78 9.18
CA SER A 242 -9.83 -45.25 8.54
C SER A 242 -9.24 -44.06 9.30
N GLU A 243 -10.08 -43.15 9.81
CA GLU A 243 -9.67 -42.00 10.63
C GLU A 243 -8.97 -42.48 11.92
N ILE A 244 -9.60 -43.40 12.67
CA ILE A 244 -9.02 -43.92 13.90
C ILE A 244 -7.71 -44.65 13.63
N LYS A 245 -7.66 -45.43 12.54
CA LYS A 245 -6.44 -46.13 12.14
C LYS A 245 -5.31 -45.15 11.82
N GLN A 246 -5.59 -44.08 11.08
CA GLN A 246 -4.63 -42.99 10.84
C GLN A 246 -4.16 -42.34 12.15
N GLN A 247 -5.07 -42.07 13.09
CA GLN A 247 -4.71 -41.50 14.39
C GLN A 247 -3.76 -42.40 15.17
N ILE A 248 -4.01 -43.72 15.22
CA ILE A 248 -3.17 -44.69 15.93
C ILE A 248 -1.82 -44.90 15.25
N ASP A 249 -1.82 -45.05 13.92
CA ASP A 249 -0.64 -45.49 13.18
C ASP A 249 0.31 -44.33 12.85
N ILE A 250 -0.19 -43.08 12.80
CA ILE A 250 0.57 -41.92 12.32
C ILE A 250 0.58 -40.79 13.35
N GLU A 251 -0.58 -40.24 13.71
CA GLU A 251 -0.65 -38.99 14.49
C GLU A 251 -0.10 -39.15 15.92
N LEU A 252 -0.56 -40.17 16.66
CA LEU A 252 -0.12 -40.41 18.03
C LEU A 252 1.38 -40.77 18.12
N PRO A 253 1.94 -41.66 17.26
CA PRO A 253 3.38 -41.89 17.19
C PRO A 253 4.19 -40.64 16.85
N ASN A 254 3.71 -39.80 15.94
CA ASN A 254 4.40 -38.55 15.58
C ASN A 254 4.46 -37.58 16.78
N LYS A 255 3.35 -37.40 17.51
CA LYS A 255 3.33 -36.59 18.74
C LYS A 255 4.28 -37.12 19.80
N GLU A 256 4.31 -38.44 19.99
CA GLU A 256 5.26 -39.09 20.90
C GLU A 256 6.72 -38.84 20.48
N GLN A 257 7.04 -38.93 19.19
CA GLN A 257 8.37 -38.62 18.70
C GLN A 257 8.75 -37.15 18.94
N GLN A 258 7.82 -36.21 18.72
CA GLN A 258 8.05 -34.80 19.00
C GLN A 258 8.30 -34.56 20.50
N ARG A 259 7.54 -35.19 21.39
CA ARG A 259 7.79 -35.14 22.84
C ARG A 259 9.18 -35.66 23.20
N ARG A 260 9.63 -36.77 22.60
CA ARG A 260 10.98 -37.31 22.84
C ARG A 260 12.08 -36.36 22.42
N VAL A 261 11.93 -35.68 21.29
CA VAL A 261 12.88 -34.64 20.85
C VAL A 261 12.92 -33.51 21.87
N ARG A 262 11.76 -32.97 22.28
CA ARG A 262 11.69 -31.91 23.31
C ARG A 262 12.31 -32.36 24.63
N GLU A 263 12.06 -33.58 25.07
CA GLU A 263 12.65 -34.16 26.27
C GLU A 263 14.17 -34.31 26.16
N GLN A 264 14.68 -34.78 25.01
CA GLN A 264 16.12 -34.89 24.78
C GLN A 264 16.80 -33.52 24.80
N GLU A 265 16.18 -32.50 24.22
CA GLU A 265 16.69 -31.13 24.27
C GLU A 265 16.69 -30.57 25.71
N ARG A 266 15.62 -30.82 26.49
CA ARG A 266 15.57 -30.45 27.91
C ARG A 266 16.66 -31.15 28.72
N MET A 267 16.85 -32.45 28.51
CA MET A 267 17.91 -33.23 29.14
C MET A 267 19.30 -32.65 28.84
N GLY A 268 19.56 -32.26 27.58
CA GLY A 268 20.80 -31.59 27.20
C GLY A 268 21.00 -30.25 27.93
N ARG A 269 19.93 -29.45 28.07
CA ARG A 269 19.97 -28.20 28.83
C ARG A 269 20.16 -28.43 30.34
N GLU A 270 19.55 -29.46 30.90
CA GLU A 270 19.70 -29.82 32.32
C GLU A 270 21.13 -30.28 32.62
N GLN A 271 21.74 -31.09 31.74
CA GLN A 271 23.15 -31.47 31.85
C GLN A 271 24.05 -30.23 31.85
N ALA A 272 23.80 -29.28 30.95
CA ALA A 272 24.54 -28.03 30.90
C ALA A 272 24.45 -27.24 32.22
N ARG A 273 23.28 -27.20 32.89
CA ARG A 273 23.12 -26.53 34.21
C ARG A 273 23.99 -27.14 35.30
N THR A 274 24.18 -28.45 35.28
CA THR A 274 24.99 -29.16 36.29
C THR A 274 26.50 -29.06 36.05
N SER A 275 26.90 -28.64 34.85
CA SER A 275 28.30 -28.48 34.45
C SER A 275 28.72 -27.02 34.41
N LEU A 276 30.03 -26.75 34.31
CA LEU A 276 30.49 -25.40 33.97
C LEU A 276 30.06 -25.10 32.52
N ASP A 277 29.14 -24.15 32.34
CA ASP A 277 28.52 -23.83 31.05
C ASP A 277 29.00 -22.48 30.48
N PRO A 278 30.23 -22.40 29.93
CA PRO A 278 30.75 -21.16 29.36
C PRO A 278 30.03 -20.74 28.08
N ASN A 279 29.38 -21.68 27.40
CA ASN A 279 28.74 -21.48 26.09
C ASN A 279 27.22 -21.25 26.20
N LEU A 280 26.69 -21.16 27.42
CA LEU A 280 25.26 -20.98 27.70
C LEU A 280 24.38 -22.04 27.00
N GLN A 281 24.84 -23.28 26.97
CA GLN A 281 24.13 -24.43 26.42
C GLN A 281 22.88 -24.81 27.24
N GLN A 282 22.76 -24.32 28.47
CA GLN A 282 21.53 -24.43 29.25
C GLN A 282 20.37 -23.59 28.68
N LEU A 283 20.64 -22.67 27.74
CA LEU A 283 19.65 -21.89 27.01
C LEU A 283 19.29 -22.58 25.69
N SER A 284 18.02 -22.46 25.29
CA SER A 284 17.65 -22.80 23.90
C SER A 284 18.37 -21.88 22.91
N HIS A 285 18.55 -22.34 21.67
CA HIS A 285 19.22 -21.56 20.62
C HIS A 285 18.63 -20.15 20.49
N LYS A 286 17.30 -20.08 20.39
CA LYS A 286 16.54 -18.83 20.28
C LYS A 286 16.79 -17.90 21.48
N ASN A 287 16.78 -18.42 22.70
CA ASN A 287 16.98 -17.61 23.90
C ASN A 287 18.44 -17.16 24.04
N ARG A 288 19.40 -17.97 23.60
CA ARG A 288 20.81 -17.59 23.55
C ARG A 288 21.05 -16.46 22.56
N GLU A 289 20.47 -16.52 21.36
CA GLU A 289 20.55 -15.43 20.37
C GLU A 289 19.93 -14.14 20.90
N ALA A 290 18.74 -14.23 21.49
CA ALA A 290 18.07 -13.08 22.10
C ALA A 290 18.91 -12.44 23.22
N LEU A 291 19.51 -13.27 24.08
CA LEU A 291 20.42 -12.81 25.13
C LEU A 291 21.67 -12.13 24.55
N GLN A 292 22.29 -12.70 23.52
CA GLN A 292 23.47 -12.12 22.88
C GLN A 292 23.15 -10.76 22.26
N GLN A 293 22.00 -10.62 21.60
CA GLN A 293 21.54 -9.33 21.07
C GLN A 293 21.32 -8.32 22.20
N GLN A 294 20.67 -8.73 23.29
CA GLN A 294 20.42 -7.85 24.43
C GLN A 294 21.73 -7.37 25.08
N ILE A 295 22.71 -8.27 25.27
CA ILE A 295 24.05 -7.92 25.78
C ILE A 295 24.73 -6.93 24.83
N ALA A 296 24.68 -7.18 23.52
CA ALA A 296 25.31 -6.30 22.53
C ALA A 296 24.72 -4.88 22.55
N THR A 297 23.40 -4.76 22.60
CA THR A 297 22.70 -3.47 22.69
C THR A 297 23.09 -2.71 23.96
N GLN A 298 23.05 -3.38 25.11
CA GLN A 298 23.38 -2.74 26.39
C GLN A 298 24.88 -2.37 26.49
N ASN A 299 25.78 -3.21 25.96
CA ASN A 299 27.20 -2.84 25.86
C ASN A 299 27.39 -1.60 24.99
N HIS A 300 26.66 -1.49 23.88
CA HIS A 300 26.71 -0.32 23.03
C HIS A 300 26.17 0.94 23.73
N GLU A 301 25.11 0.81 24.54
CA GLU A 301 24.59 1.92 25.36
C GLU A 301 25.61 2.40 26.40
N LEU A 302 26.27 1.46 27.10
CA LEU A 302 27.34 1.78 28.06
C LEU A 302 28.54 2.45 27.38
N GLU A 303 28.94 1.94 26.20
CA GLU A 303 30.03 2.52 25.43
C GLU A 303 29.70 3.93 24.92
N ASN A 304 28.47 4.14 24.43
CA ASN A 304 27.99 5.46 24.05
C ASN A 304 27.98 6.41 25.25
N LYS A 305 27.57 5.93 26.43
CA LYS A 305 27.59 6.75 27.66
C LYS A 305 29.02 7.11 28.06
N ARG A 306 29.97 6.18 27.96
CA ARG A 306 31.39 6.40 28.20
C ARG A 306 31.93 7.50 27.27
N ASN A 307 31.61 7.39 25.98
CA ASN A 307 32.03 8.36 24.97
C ASN A 307 31.41 9.74 25.23
N GLN A 308 30.13 9.83 25.57
CA GLN A 308 29.48 11.10 25.95
C GLN A 308 30.14 11.77 27.16
N LEU A 309 30.49 10.99 28.19
CA LEU A 309 31.20 11.51 29.35
C LEU A 309 32.62 11.98 28.97
N MET A 310 33.30 11.23 28.11
CA MET A 310 34.62 11.59 27.62
C MET A 310 34.60 12.87 26.77
N ASP A 311 33.63 13.00 25.85
CA ASP A 311 33.45 14.19 25.02
C ASP A 311 33.24 15.43 25.90
N LYS A 312 32.39 15.32 26.92
CA LYS A 312 32.16 16.39 27.89
C LYS A 312 33.42 16.72 28.71
N ALA A 313 34.23 15.72 29.07
CA ALA A 313 35.50 15.95 29.74
C ALA A 313 36.50 16.68 28.84
N MET A 314 36.58 16.31 27.55
CA MET A 314 37.43 16.99 26.57
C MET A 314 36.99 18.45 26.38
N GLU A 315 35.69 18.70 26.21
CA GLU A 315 35.14 20.03 26.00
C GLU A 315 35.44 20.97 27.18
N THR A 316 35.30 20.48 28.41
CA THR A 316 35.42 21.31 29.62
C THR A 316 36.84 21.40 30.18
N SER A 317 37.74 20.46 29.84
CA SER A 317 39.07 20.33 30.44
C SER A 317 39.89 21.62 30.41
N TYR A 318 39.97 22.29 29.26
CA TYR A 318 40.80 23.49 29.13
C TYR A 318 40.23 24.69 29.90
N LEU A 319 38.90 24.87 29.89
CA LEU A 319 38.24 25.94 30.65
C LEU A 319 38.39 25.74 32.16
N VAL A 320 38.24 24.50 32.64
CA VAL A 320 38.49 24.14 34.04
C VAL A 320 39.94 24.42 34.41
N TYR A 321 40.91 24.08 33.55
CA TYR A 321 42.31 24.42 33.78
C TYR A 321 42.56 25.92 33.96
N ILE A 322 42.00 26.76 33.08
CA ILE A 322 42.15 28.22 33.15
C ILE A 322 41.60 28.78 34.47
N THR A 323 40.42 28.32 34.90
CA THR A 323 39.80 28.78 36.14
C THR A 323 40.53 28.29 37.38
N GLN A 324 40.97 27.03 37.41
CA GLN A 324 41.70 26.46 38.55
C GLN A 324 43.12 27.03 38.67
N LEU A 325 43.81 27.27 37.55
CA LEU A 325 45.12 27.89 37.59
C LEU A 325 45.04 29.33 38.13
N GLU A 326 43.99 30.07 37.80
CA GLU A 326 43.77 31.40 38.38
C GLU A 326 43.65 31.33 39.90
N GLN A 327 42.85 30.39 40.41
CA GLN A 327 42.66 30.19 41.85
C GLN A 327 43.98 29.79 42.52
N ALA A 328 44.74 28.88 41.92
CA ALA A 328 46.04 28.45 42.43
C ALA A 328 47.08 29.60 42.46
N LEU A 329 47.07 30.48 41.47
CA LEU A 329 47.94 31.67 41.44
C LEU A 329 47.51 32.75 42.44
N GLN A 330 46.24 32.81 42.84
CA GLN A 330 45.76 33.74 43.88
C GLN A 330 46.13 33.27 45.30
N GLN A 331 46.37 31.96 45.49
CA GLN A 331 46.78 31.40 46.78
C GLN A 331 48.28 31.62 47.02
N THR A 332 48.62 32.28 48.12
CA THR A 332 50.00 32.74 48.43
C THR A 332 51.02 31.62 48.60
N ASN A 333 50.58 30.38 48.87
CA ASN A 333 51.45 29.21 49.13
C ASN A 333 51.12 28.00 48.23
N GLY A 334 50.31 28.16 47.19
CA GLY A 334 49.74 27.04 46.42
C GLY A 334 50.70 26.39 45.40
N LEU A 335 51.68 27.14 44.89
CA LEU A 335 52.59 26.69 43.83
C LEU A 335 54.04 27.09 44.16
N GLN A 336 54.99 26.18 43.94
CA GLN A 336 56.42 26.45 44.11
C GLN A 336 56.98 27.21 42.89
N LEU A 337 56.61 28.48 42.76
CA LEU A 337 57.01 29.35 41.65
C LEU A 337 57.81 30.56 42.18
N SER A 338 58.79 31.01 41.40
CA SER A 338 59.43 32.31 41.65
C SER A 338 58.47 33.46 41.34
N PHE A 339 58.73 34.65 41.89
CA PHE A 339 57.94 35.85 41.64
C PHE A 339 57.80 36.18 40.14
N ASN A 340 58.88 36.02 39.37
CA ASN A 340 58.87 36.32 37.93
C ASN A 340 58.05 35.30 37.14
N GLU A 341 58.11 34.02 37.52
CA GLU A 341 57.29 32.96 36.92
C GLU A 341 55.80 33.17 37.21
N HIS A 342 55.49 33.57 38.45
CA HIS A 342 54.13 33.89 38.88
C HIS A 342 53.53 35.05 38.07
N GLU A 343 54.24 36.18 37.97
CA GLU A 343 53.81 37.34 37.18
C GLU A 343 53.71 37.02 35.69
N ALA A 344 54.63 36.22 35.14
CA ALA A 344 54.57 35.77 33.76
C ALA A 344 53.31 34.92 33.49
N LEU A 345 53.03 33.91 34.33
CA LEU A 345 51.83 33.07 34.18
C LEU A 345 50.55 33.89 34.34
N LYS A 346 50.50 34.83 35.28
CA LYS A 346 49.34 35.71 35.48
C LYS A 346 49.03 36.57 34.26
N ARG A 347 50.06 37.11 33.60
CA ARG A 347 49.91 37.86 32.34
C ARG A 347 49.45 36.98 31.19
N ILE A 348 50.05 35.79 31.03
CA ILE A 348 49.65 34.81 29.99
C ILE A 348 48.19 34.38 30.21
N LEU A 349 47.81 34.05 31.44
CA LEU A 349 46.45 33.69 31.82
C LEU A 349 45.44 34.78 31.47
N GLY A 350 45.74 36.05 31.79
CA GLY A 350 44.89 37.18 31.42
C GLY A 350 44.70 37.30 29.90
N LEU A 351 45.76 37.10 29.12
CA LEU A 351 45.68 37.09 27.66
C LEU A 351 44.86 35.89 27.13
N MET A 352 45.02 34.70 27.72
CA MET A 352 44.26 33.51 27.32
C MET A 352 42.77 33.61 27.67
N LYS A 353 42.41 34.22 28.79
CA LYS A 353 41.01 34.52 29.11
C LYS A 353 40.38 35.47 28.08
N ASN A 354 41.10 36.52 27.72
CA ASN A 354 40.65 37.43 26.66
C ASN A 354 40.54 36.72 25.31
N PHE A 355 41.47 35.81 25.00
CA PHE A 355 41.42 34.98 23.80
C PHE A 355 40.17 34.09 23.77
N ILE A 356 39.82 33.41 24.86
CA ILE A 356 38.60 32.59 24.97
C ILE A 356 37.35 33.44 24.73
N ALA A 357 37.22 34.59 25.40
CA ALA A 357 36.10 35.50 25.21
C ALA A 357 36.00 36.04 23.77
N MET A 358 37.13 36.21 23.10
CA MET A 358 37.16 36.55 21.67
C MET A 358 36.76 35.36 20.78
N GLY A 359 37.08 34.13 21.16
CA GLY A 359 36.63 32.92 20.48
C GLY A 359 35.10 32.72 20.54
N GLU A 360 34.46 33.04 21.66
CA GLU A 360 32.99 33.02 21.77
C GLU A 360 32.34 34.01 20.78
N ARG A 361 32.92 35.21 20.64
CA ARG A 361 32.48 36.20 19.64
C ARG A 361 32.73 35.71 18.22
N GLU A 362 33.87 35.07 17.96
CA GLU A 362 34.16 34.46 16.65
C GLU A 362 33.09 33.43 16.28
N GLN A 363 32.70 32.55 17.20
CA GLN A 363 31.63 31.58 16.97
C GLN A 363 30.29 32.26 16.69
N GLY A 364 29.95 33.33 17.39
CA GLY A 364 28.76 34.14 17.09
C GLY A 364 28.78 34.70 15.65
N ILE A 365 29.92 35.23 15.20
CA ILE A 365 30.10 35.74 13.83
C ILE A 365 29.96 34.61 12.80
N ILE A 366 30.58 33.45 13.04
CA ILE A 366 30.48 32.26 12.18
C ILE A 366 29.02 31.79 12.07
N HIS A 367 28.28 31.78 13.18
CA HIS A 367 26.87 31.40 13.18
C HIS A 367 26.02 32.37 12.32
N SER A 368 26.18 33.68 12.52
CA SER A 368 25.50 34.69 11.70
C SER A 368 25.86 34.59 10.22
N LEU A 369 27.13 34.27 9.90
CA LEU A 369 27.56 34.02 8.52
C LEU A 369 26.81 32.84 7.91
N HIS A 370 26.70 31.74 8.65
CA HIS A 370 26.00 30.54 8.18
C HIS A 370 24.50 30.78 7.99
N GLU A 371 23.87 31.52 8.90
CA GLU A 371 22.47 31.91 8.81
C GLU A 371 22.21 32.74 7.54
N GLU A 372 23.03 33.77 7.29
CA GLU A 372 22.88 34.61 6.09
C GLU A 372 23.21 33.86 4.79
N GLN A 373 24.19 32.96 4.80
CA GLN A 373 24.45 32.09 3.64
C GLN A 373 23.26 31.18 3.33
N ASN A 374 22.58 30.65 4.35
CA ASN A 374 21.38 29.85 4.18
C ASN A 374 20.20 30.71 3.71
N ASN A 375 20.07 31.94 4.20
CA ASN A 375 19.09 32.91 3.73
C ASN A 375 19.29 33.21 2.23
N LEU A 376 20.52 33.53 1.81
CA LEU A 376 20.88 33.75 0.40
C LEU A 376 20.53 32.54 -0.47
N ARG A 377 20.82 31.31 -0.02
CA ARG A 377 20.45 30.08 -0.74
C ARG A 377 18.93 29.96 -0.92
N LYS A 378 18.14 30.26 0.11
CA LYS A 378 16.67 30.26 0.04
C LYS A 378 16.17 31.31 -0.95
N LEU A 379 16.70 32.54 -0.88
CA LEU A 379 16.32 33.62 -1.79
C LEU A 379 16.64 33.28 -3.25
N ARG A 380 17.84 32.74 -3.54
CA ARG A 380 18.22 32.29 -4.89
C ARG A 380 17.35 31.15 -5.39
N LYS A 381 16.96 30.22 -4.52
CA LYS A 381 16.00 29.15 -4.88
C LYS A 381 14.65 29.74 -5.24
N ASN A 382 14.10 30.62 -4.40
CA ASN A 382 12.82 31.27 -4.66
C ASN A 382 12.86 32.06 -5.98
N LEU A 383 13.97 32.77 -6.26
CA LEU A 383 14.16 33.48 -7.53
C LEU A 383 14.15 32.52 -8.73
N PHE A 384 14.83 31.37 -8.61
CA PHE A 384 14.82 30.34 -9.65
C PHE A 384 13.42 29.77 -9.89
N ASP A 385 12.69 29.45 -8.81
CA ASP A 385 11.34 28.91 -8.88
C ASP A 385 10.37 29.93 -9.51
N SER A 386 10.43 31.21 -9.09
CA SER A 386 9.65 32.30 -9.67
C SER A 386 9.98 32.55 -11.14
N ASN A 387 11.25 32.49 -11.54
CA ASN A 387 11.64 32.60 -12.95
C ASN A 387 11.12 31.42 -13.78
N THR A 388 11.14 30.21 -13.24
CA THR A 388 10.63 29.01 -13.91
C THR A 388 9.11 29.09 -14.09
N GLN A 389 8.38 29.55 -13.07
CA GLN A 389 6.94 29.80 -13.15
C GLN A 389 6.61 30.88 -14.18
N LEU A 390 7.36 31.99 -14.20
CA LEU A 390 7.19 33.04 -15.20
C LEU A 390 7.43 32.51 -16.62
N GLN A 391 8.49 31.71 -16.84
CA GLN A 391 8.74 31.08 -18.14
C GLN A 391 7.61 30.14 -18.55
N HIS A 392 7.05 29.38 -17.61
CA HIS A 392 5.90 28.51 -17.88
C HIS A 392 4.69 29.33 -18.34
N TYR A 393 4.34 30.44 -17.66
CA TYR A 393 3.23 31.30 -18.07
C TYR A 393 3.44 31.93 -19.45
N ILE A 394 4.66 32.40 -19.74
CA ILE A 394 5.01 32.96 -21.05
C ILE A 394 4.90 31.89 -22.16
N ALA A 395 5.23 30.63 -21.86
CA ALA A 395 5.17 29.53 -22.83
C ALA A 395 3.75 28.97 -23.03
N SER A 396 2.89 29.00 -22.02
CA SER A 396 1.52 28.45 -22.09
C SER A 396 0.54 29.38 -22.81
N GLU A 397 0.71 30.69 -22.68
CA GLU A 397 -0.15 31.69 -23.33
C GLU A 397 -0.30 31.50 -24.85
N PRO A 398 0.79 31.40 -25.67
CA PRO A 398 0.65 31.24 -27.12
C PRO A 398 -0.03 29.91 -27.52
N LEU A 399 0.12 28.87 -26.70
CA LEU A 399 -0.49 27.56 -26.96
C LEU A 399 -2.01 27.62 -26.77
N LEU A 400 -2.47 28.21 -25.65
CA LEU A 400 -3.90 28.37 -25.37
C LEU A 400 -4.57 29.33 -26.38
N VAL A 401 -3.86 30.39 -26.79
CA VAL A 401 -4.34 31.30 -27.86
C VAL A 401 -4.45 30.57 -29.20
N GLN A 402 -3.48 29.72 -29.53
CA GLN A 402 -3.52 28.91 -30.76
C GLN A 402 -4.65 27.87 -30.71
N GLU A 403 -4.86 27.21 -29.58
CA GLU A 403 -5.96 26.26 -29.38
C GLU A 403 -7.32 26.95 -29.50
N ASN A 404 -7.50 28.12 -28.88
CA ASN A 404 -8.72 28.91 -29.01
C ASN A 404 -8.99 29.31 -30.47
N LYS A 405 -7.94 29.66 -31.22
CA LYS A 405 -8.06 29.95 -32.65
C LYS A 405 -8.55 28.71 -33.43
N GLN A 406 -7.97 27.54 -33.17
CA GLN A 406 -8.37 26.29 -33.81
C GLN A 406 -9.82 25.91 -33.47
N LEU A 407 -10.21 26.00 -32.20
CA LEU A 407 -11.58 25.73 -31.76
C LEU A 407 -12.59 26.71 -32.38
N THR A 408 -12.20 27.98 -32.57
CA THR A 408 -13.03 28.98 -33.25
C THR A 408 -13.21 28.68 -34.74
N GLU A 409 -12.14 28.25 -35.42
CA GLU A 409 -12.19 27.79 -36.81
C GLU A 409 -13.05 26.51 -36.94
N GLU A 410 -12.91 25.56 -36.00
CA GLU A 410 -13.74 24.35 -35.93
C GLU A 410 -15.22 24.72 -35.72
N ASN A 411 -15.53 25.61 -34.78
CA ASN A 411 -16.90 26.09 -34.53
C ASN A 411 -17.50 26.75 -35.77
N SER A 412 -16.73 27.51 -36.52
CA SER A 412 -17.17 28.11 -37.78
C SER A 412 -17.55 27.04 -38.81
N SER A 413 -16.75 25.97 -38.92
CA SER A 413 -17.02 24.85 -39.83
C SER A 413 -18.21 23.97 -39.39
N LEU A 414 -18.36 23.74 -38.09
CA LEU A 414 -19.47 23.00 -37.50
C LEU A 414 -20.78 23.78 -37.65
N THR A 415 -20.74 25.11 -37.56
CA THR A 415 -21.91 25.98 -37.80
C THR A 415 -22.40 25.85 -39.23
N LEU A 416 -21.50 25.90 -40.22
CA LEU A 416 -21.85 25.65 -41.63
C LEU A 416 -22.48 24.25 -41.82
N THR A 417 -21.96 23.24 -41.13
CA THR A 417 -22.50 21.87 -41.16
C THR A 417 -23.87 21.76 -40.48
N LYS A 418 -24.06 22.44 -39.34
CA LYS A 418 -25.30 22.55 -38.58
C LYS A 418 -26.40 23.20 -39.43
N ASP A 419 -26.08 24.29 -40.12
CA ASP A 419 -27.01 25.04 -40.97
C ASP A 419 -27.37 24.24 -42.22
N ALA A 420 -26.39 23.62 -42.88
CA ALA A 420 -26.65 22.71 -44.01
C ALA A 420 -27.54 21.53 -43.59
N ALA A 421 -27.25 20.87 -42.45
CA ALA A 421 -28.07 19.79 -41.92
C ALA A 421 -29.48 20.26 -41.52
N GLY A 422 -29.61 21.46 -40.95
CA GLY A 422 -30.90 22.09 -40.64
C GLY A 422 -31.74 22.34 -41.88
N ASN A 423 -31.13 22.86 -42.95
CA ASN A 423 -31.79 23.09 -44.24
C ASN A 423 -32.20 21.76 -44.89
N HIS A 424 -31.32 20.75 -44.91
CA HIS A 424 -31.64 19.43 -45.45
C HIS A 424 -32.74 18.71 -44.66
N ARG A 425 -32.73 18.80 -43.33
CA ARG A 425 -33.81 18.29 -42.47
C ARG A 425 -35.13 18.96 -42.81
N THR A 426 -35.15 20.29 -42.90
CA THR A 426 -36.35 21.07 -43.17
C THR A 426 -36.93 20.70 -44.53
N ASN A 427 -36.09 20.62 -45.57
CA ASN A 427 -36.50 20.19 -46.90
C ASN A 427 -37.04 18.76 -46.92
N ALA A 428 -36.41 17.83 -46.17
CA ALA A 428 -36.88 16.45 -46.07
C ALA A 428 -38.22 16.35 -45.31
N LEU A 429 -38.43 17.14 -44.26
CA LEU A 429 -39.73 17.21 -43.57
C LEU A 429 -40.82 17.78 -44.48
N TYR A 430 -40.54 18.84 -45.23
CA TYR A 430 -41.45 19.36 -46.25
C TYR A 430 -41.78 18.30 -47.29
N ALA A 431 -40.78 17.58 -47.83
CA ALA A 431 -41.01 16.47 -48.76
C ALA A 431 -41.88 15.36 -48.15
N SER A 432 -41.69 15.04 -46.86
CA SER A 432 -42.53 14.05 -46.17
C SER A 432 -43.99 14.52 -46.02
N LEU A 433 -44.20 15.82 -45.74
CA LEU A 433 -45.52 16.44 -45.58
C LEU A 433 -46.26 16.51 -46.93
N PHE A 434 -45.53 16.83 -48.00
CA PHE A 434 -46.07 16.74 -49.36
C PHE A 434 -46.40 15.30 -49.74
N GLY A 435 -45.56 14.34 -49.37
CA GLY A 435 -45.82 12.91 -49.56
C GLY A 435 -47.08 12.44 -48.81
N THR A 436 -47.27 12.83 -47.55
CA THR A 436 -48.48 12.45 -46.78
C THR A 436 -49.72 13.15 -47.29
N ALA A 437 -49.67 14.46 -47.56
CA ALA A 437 -50.82 15.19 -48.10
C ALA A 437 -51.25 14.64 -49.48
N SER A 438 -50.29 14.35 -50.36
CA SER A 438 -50.57 13.77 -51.69
C SER A 438 -51.02 12.31 -51.61
N GLY A 439 -50.46 11.54 -50.68
CA GLY A 439 -50.88 10.17 -50.38
C GLY A 439 -52.30 10.09 -49.82
N LEU A 440 -52.69 11.02 -48.93
CA LEU A 440 -54.04 11.10 -48.36
C LEU A 440 -55.07 11.58 -49.40
N LEU A 441 -54.73 12.58 -50.22
CA LEU A 441 -55.60 13.04 -51.31
C LEU A 441 -55.84 11.95 -52.37
N SER A 442 -54.80 11.18 -52.72
CA SER A 442 -54.95 10.05 -53.63
C SER A 442 -55.75 8.90 -53.01
N ALA A 443 -55.58 8.60 -51.72
CA ALA A 443 -56.41 7.62 -51.01
C ALA A 443 -57.89 8.02 -50.89
N GLY A 444 -58.18 9.31 -50.67
CA GLY A 444 -59.55 9.85 -50.60
C GLY A 444 -60.31 9.78 -51.92
N LEU A 445 -59.60 9.81 -53.06
CA LEU A 445 -60.19 9.63 -54.40
C LEU A 445 -60.46 8.16 -54.75
N ILE A 446 -59.82 7.20 -54.07
CA ILE A 446 -59.97 5.75 -54.34
C ILE A 446 -61.30 5.19 -53.75
N ASN A 447 -62.00 5.94 -52.89
CA ASN A 447 -63.27 5.49 -52.30
C ASN A 447 -64.50 5.65 -53.23
N THR A 448 -64.32 6.06 -54.50
CA THR A 448 -65.45 6.32 -55.42
C THR A 448 -65.43 5.55 -56.75
N LEU A 449 -64.37 4.80 -57.13
CA LEU A 449 -64.30 4.10 -58.43
C LEU A 449 -63.53 2.75 -58.40
N VAL A 450 -63.92 1.85 -59.32
CA VAL A 450 -63.60 0.41 -59.43
C VAL A 450 -62.09 0.06 -59.38
N ILE A 451 -61.79 -1.01 -58.63
CA ILE A 451 -60.46 -1.46 -58.17
C ILE A 451 -59.52 -1.89 -59.31
N SER A 452 -58.41 -1.17 -59.50
CA SER A 452 -57.24 -1.59 -60.30
C SER A 452 -55.94 -1.46 -59.47
N PRO A 453 -55.00 -2.43 -59.54
CA PRO A 453 -53.75 -2.42 -58.77
C PRO A 453 -52.87 -1.18 -58.98
N VAL A 454 -52.97 -0.52 -60.13
CA VAL A 454 -52.18 0.71 -60.44
C VAL A 454 -52.56 1.86 -59.50
N PHE A 455 -53.79 1.90 -58.98
CA PHE A 455 -54.24 2.93 -58.05
C PHE A 455 -53.62 2.80 -56.64
N PHE A 456 -53.09 1.64 -56.26
CA PHE A 456 -52.35 1.47 -55.00
C PHE A 456 -50.86 1.81 -55.13
N ALA A 457 -50.31 1.79 -56.35
CA ALA A 457 -48.90 2.10 -56.59
C ALA A 457 -48.57 3.57 -56.30
N VAL A 458 -49.47 4.50 -56.64
CA VAL A 458 -49.26 5.94 -56.45
C VAL A 458 -49.29 6.33 -54.96
N PRO A 459 -50.33 6.00 -54.15
CA PRO A 459 -50.31 6.22 -52.71
C PRO A 459 -49.17 5.46 -52.02
N GLY A 460 -48.86 4.24 -52.46
CA GLY A 460 -47.74 3.44 -51.94
C GLY A 460 -46.37 4.09 -52.17
N ALA A 461 -46.13 4.65 -53.36
CA ALA A 461 -44.89 5.37 -53.67
C ALA A 461 -44.76 6.65 -52.84
N PHE A 462 -45.86 7.39 -52.62
CA PHE A 462 -45.85 8.57 -51.75
C PHE A 462 -45.62 8.20 -50.27
N ALA A 463 -46.21 7.12 -49.78
CA ALA A 463 -45.96 6.62 -48.42
C ALA A 463 -44.49 6.20 -48.23
N LEU A 464 -43.89 5.51 -49.21
CA LEU A 464 -42.46 5.19 -49.20
C LEU A 464 -41.59 6.46 -49.22
N LEU A 465 -41.94 7.45 -50.05
CA LEU A 465 -41.25 8.73 -50.09
C LEU A 465 -41.32 9.47 -48.74
N THR A 466 -42.48 9.42 -48.06
CA THR A 466 -42.64 9.95 -46.71
C THR A 466 -41.71 9.25 -45.72
N VAL A 467 -41.67 7.91 -45.70
CA VAL A 467 -40.82 7.15 -44.77
C VAL A 467 -39.34 7.46 -45.01
N ILE A 468 -38.90 7.43 -46.27
CA ILE A 468 -37.51 7.75 -46.65
C ILE A 468 -37.17 9.18 -46.23
N SER A 469 -38.04 10.14 -46.52
CA SER A 469 -37.81 11.54 -46.18
C SER A 469 -37.79 11.77 -44.66
N LEU A 470 -38.62 11.07 -43.89
CA LEU A 470 -38.60 11.12 -42.43
C LEU A 470 -37.32 10.52 -41.85
N THR A 471 -36.84 9.39 -42.39
CA THR A 471 -35.56 8.80 -42.00
C THR A 471 -34.39 9.74 -42.29
N VAL A 472 -34.38 10.36 -43.48
CA VAL A 472 -33.38 11.37 -43.85
C VAL A 472 -33.44 12.59 -42.92
N ALA A 473 -34.63 13.07 -42.59
CA ALA A 473 -34.83 14.17 -41.64
C ALA A 473 -34.31 13.83 -40.23
N LEU A 474 -34.52 12.59 -39.77
CA LEU A 474 -33.99 12.10 -38.48
C LEU A 474 -32.45 12.08 -38.48
N VAL A 475 -31.83 11.57 -39.55
CA VAL A 475 -30.36 11.54 -39.67
C VAL A 475 -29.78 12.95 -39.64
N TYR A 476 -30.38 13.88 -40.38
CA TYR A 476 -29.93 15.29 -40.35
C TYR A 476 -30.26 15.99 -39.03
N HIS A 477 -31.30 15.57 -38.30
CA HIS A 477 -31.54 16.02 -36.93
C HIS A 477 -30.41 15.60 -35.99
N LEU A 478 -29.99 14.33 -36.05
CA LEU A 478 -28.89 13.82 -35.22
C LEU A 478 -27.56 14.51 -35.58
N LYS A 479 -27.28 14.71 -36.88
CA LYS A 479 -26.10 15.47 -37.32
C LYS A 479 -26.12 16.93 -36.84
N LYS A 480 -27.28 17.59 -36.89
CA LYS A 480 -27.44 18.96 -36.37
C LYS A 480 -27.21 18.99 -34.86
N SER A 481 -27.80 18.06 -34.10
CA SER A 481 -27.64 17.97 -32.65
C SER A 481 -26.19 17.72 -32.26
N ALA A 482 -25.51 16.77 -32.91
CA ALA A 482 -24.12 16.47 -32.62
C ALA A 482 -23.17 17.65 -32.93
N ALA A 483 -23.46 18.42 -33.99
CA ALA A 483 -22.71 19.64 -34.29
C ALA A 483 -22.98 20.74 -33.25
N GLU A 484 -24.21 20.88 -32.77
CA GLU A 484 -24.60 21.82 -31.72
C GLU A 484 -23.94 21.50 -30.38
N ASP A 485 -24.01 20.23 -29.94
CA ASP A 485 -23.33 19.77 -28.72
C ASP A 485 -21.81 20.00 -28.78
N LYS A 486 -21.20 19.80 -29.96
CA LYS A 486 -19.76 20.01 -30.16
C LYS A 486 -19.37 21.49 -30.16
N ILE A 487 -20.22 22.36 -30.74
CA ILE A 487 -20.03 23.82 -30.68
C ILE A 487 -20.12 24.32 -29.24
N ASP A 488 -21.09 23.83 -28.46
CA ASP A 488 -21.26 24.21 -27.06
C ASP A 488 -20.04 23.79 -26.22
N GLN A 489 -19.55 22.55 -26.41
CA GLN A 489 -18.32 22.07 -25.77
C GLN A 489 -17.11 22.94 -26.13
N ASN A 490 -16.88 23.18 -27.41
CA ASN A 490 -15.75 24.00 -27.87
C ASN A 490 -15.86 25.44 -27.34
N THR A 491 -17.06 26.02 -27.29
CA THR A 491 -17.30 27.38 -26.74
C THR A 491 -16.99 27.43 -25.24
N GLN A 492 -17.37 26.40 -24.49
CA GLN A 492 -17.01 26.28 -23.09
C GLN A 492 -15.48 26.18 -22.89
N THR A 493 -14.80 25.35 -23.69
CA THR A 493 -13.33 25.23 -23.64
C THR A 493 -12.62 26.54 -23.97
N ILE A 494 -13.09 27.30 -24.96
CA ILE A 494 -12.54 28.63 -25.28
C ILE A 494 -12.66 29.57 -24.07
N HIS A 495 -13.82 29.61 -23.41
CA HIS A 495 -14.04 30.45 -22.23
C HIS A 495 -13.15 30.04 -21.04
N GLU A 496 -12.98 28.74 -20.81
CA GLU A 496 -12.07 28.21 -19.78
C GLU A 496 -10.61 28.59 -20.07
N ASN A 497 -10.19 28.49 -21.34
CA ASN A 497 -8.87 28.90 -21.79
C ASN A 497 -8.64 30.41 -21.65
N GLU A 498 -9.62 31.25 -22.02
CA GLU A 498 -9.54 32.72 -21.84
C GLU A 498 -9.40 33.11 -20.37
N SER A 499 -10.19 32.49 -19.49
CA SER A 499 -10.07 32.71 -18.04
C SER A 499 -8.70 32.27 -17.51
N THR A 500 -8.17 31.17 -18.03
CA THR A 500 -6.84 30.66 -17.67
C THR A 500 -5.74 31.61 -18.12
N ILE A 501 -5.82 32.14 -19.34
CA ILE A 501 -4.87 33.14 -19.88
C ILE A 501 -4.86 34.40 -19.00
N LEU A 502 -6.03 34.96 -18.67
CA LEU A 502 -6.12 36.17 -17.85
C LEU A 502 -5.50 35.98 -16.46
N ASN A 503 -5.78 34.85 -15.82
CA ASN A 503 -5.21 34.52 -14.51
C ASN A 503 -3.68 34.31 -14.60
N GLN A 504 -3.21 33.59 -15.61
CA GLN A 504 -1.77 33.40 -15.85
C GLN A 504 -1.05 34.73 -16.12
N LEU A 505 -1.68 35.66 -16.85
CA LEU A 505 -1.13 36.98 -17.13
C LEU A 505 -1.04 37.85 -15.86
N GLU A 506 -2.07 37.85 -15.03
CA GLU A 506 -2.05 38.55 -13.73
C GLU A 506 -0.91 38.03 -12.84
N GLN A 507 -0.78 36.71 -12.73
CA GLN A 507 0.29 36.08 -11.96
C GLN A 507 1.68 36.31 -12.56
N ALA A 508 1.81 36.28 -13.89
CA ALA A 508 3.07 36.60 -14.57
C ALA A 508 3.50 38.07 -14.35
N ASN A 509 2.54 39.00 -14.36
CA ASN A 509 2.80 40.40 -14.06
C ASN A 509 3.22 40.61 -12.60
N ASP A 510 2.57 39.96 -11.63
CA ASP A 510 2.98 40.04 -10.23
C ASP A 510 4.39 39.44 -10.03
N LEU A 511 4.66 38.27 -10.62
CA LEU A 511 5.97 37.65 -10.57
C LEU A 511 7.08 38.55 -11.15
N SER A 512 6.84 39.14 -12.33
CA SER A 512 7.85 39.91 -13.07
C SER A 512 8.06 41.32 -12.52
N LEU A 513 7.00 42.02 -12.09
CA LEU A 513 7.07 43.42 -11.68
C LEU A 513 7.29 43.62 -10.18
N THR A 514 6.86 42.67 -9.34
CA THR A 514 6.93 42.82 -7.88
C THR A 514 7.88 41.80 -7.26
N THR A 515 7.65 40.50 -7.51
CA THR A 515 8.29 39.42 -6.73
C THR A 515 9.77 39.24 -7.12
N ILE A 516 10.08 39.11 -8.41
CA ILE A 516 11.46 38.93 -8.89
C ILE A 516 12.35 40.14 -8.54
N PRO A 517 11.93 41.41 -8.78
CA PRO A 517 12.72 42.57 -8.38
C PRO A 517 12.99 42.63 -6.88
N LYS A 518 11.98 42.33 -6.04
CA LYS A 518 12.13 42.29 -4.58
C LYS A 518 13.09 41.18 -4.12
N LEU A 519 13.04 40.01 -4.75
CA LEU A 519 13.98 38.92 -4.47
C LEU A 519 15.41 39.34 -4.86
N ASN A 520 15.61 40.00 -6.01
CA ASN A 520 16.92 40.51 -6.42
C ASN A 520 17.49 41.55 -5.46
N THR A 521 16.67 42.48 -4.94
CA THR A 521 17.12 43.45 -3.94
C THR A 521 17.53 42.76 -2.64
N GLN A 522 16.74 41.79 -2.17
CA GLN A 522 17.04 41.02 -0.95
C GLN A 522 18.31 40.16 -1.11
N ILE A 523 18.54 39.59 -2.30
CA ILE A 523 19.78 38.87 -2.63
C ILE A 523 20.98 39.81 -2.53
N GLY A 524 20.91 41.02 -3.12
CA GLY A 524 21.99 41.99 -3.05
C GLY A 524 22.28 42.47 -1.62
N GLU A 525 21.25 42.66 -0.80
CA GLU A 525 21.38 42.98 0.62
C GLU A 525 22.07 41.84 1.40
N ALA A 526 21.64 40.60 1.19
CA ALA A 526 22.24 39.42 1.82
C ALA A 526 23.71 39.23 1.41
N GLU A 527 24.06 39.41 0.13
CA GLU A 527 25.44 39.33 -0.35
C GLU A 527 26.34 40.39 0.30
N LYS A 528 25.85 41.63 0.44
CA LYS A 528 26.57 42.71 1.14
C LYS A 528 26.72 42.42 2.64
N SER A 529 25.70 41.84 3.26
CA SER A 529 25.74 41.40 4.66
C SER A 529 26.82 40.33 4.86
N ILE A 530 26.83 39.29 4.03
CA ILE A 530 27.84 38.23 4.04
C ILE A 530 29.26 38.81 3.94
N ALA A 531 29.53 39.70 2.96
CA ALA A 531 30.84 40.31 2.82
C ALA A 531 31.27 41.13 4.06
N THR A 532 30.31 41.77 4.73
CA THR A 532 30.55 42.52 5.97
C THR A 532 30.88 41.58 7.14
N ILE A 533 30.13 40.49 7.29
CA ILE A 533 30.34 39.47 8.32
C ILE A 533 31.68 38.75 8.11
N GLU A 534 32.05 38.42 6.86
CA GLU A 534 33.35 37.83 6.52
C GLU A 534 34.52 38.76 6.89
N LYS A 535 34.37 40.07 6.64
CA LYS A 535 35.36 41.05 7.06
C LYS A 535 35.50 41.10 8.58
N GLN A 536 34.38 41.13 9.31
CA GLN A 536 34.38 41.10 10.78
C GLN A 536 35.05 39.84 11.32
N LEU A 537 34.78 38.67 10.72
CA LEU A 537 35.40 37.40 11.09
C LEU A 537 36.93 37.46 10.92
N LYS A 538 37.40 37.99 9.80
CA LYS A 538 38.84 38.13 9.51
C LYS A 538 39.54 39.10 10.48
N ASP A 539 38.90 40.22 10.78
CA ASP A 539 39.44 41.21 11.72
C ASP A 539 39.49 40.62 13.15
N GLN A 540 38.45 39.86 13.55
CA GLN A 540 38.41 39.14 14.82
C GLN A 540 39.53 38.10 14.93
N GLN A 541 39.71 37.27 13.91
CA GLN A 541 40.79 36.26 13.83
C GLN A 541 42.18 36.91 13.90
N ARG A 542 42.38 38.04 13.23
CA ARG A 542 43.64 38.80 13.29
C ARG A 542 43.91 39.29 14.71
N ALA A 543 42.91 39.85 15.40
CA ALA A 543 43.05 40.32 16.77
C ALA A 543 43.37 39.16 17.74
N MET A 544 42.72 38.01 17.56
CA MET A 544 43.00 36.79 18.33
C MET A 544 44.44 36.29 18.13
N ASN A 545 44.94 36.27 16.89
CA ASN A 545 46.32 35.89 16.60
C ASN A 545 47.35 36.86 17.20
N GLN A 546 47.03 38.15 17.27
CA GLN A 546 47.88 39.14 17.94
C GLN A 546 47.92 38.95 19.46
N LEU A 547 46.82 38.53 20.09
CA LEU A 547 46.81 38.20 21.51
C LEU A 547 47.63 36.94 21.80
N LEU A 548 47.51 35.92 20.94
CA LEU A 548 48.29 34.69 21.07
C LEU A 548 49.78 34.96 20.95
N SER A 549 50.22 35.69 19.92
CA SER A 549 51.64 36.02 19.74
C SER A 549 52.19 36.87 20.89
N LYS A 550 51.37 37.77 21.46
CA LYS A 550 51.74 38.49 22.70
C LYS A 550 51.93 37.53 23.88
N ALA A 551 51.07 36.53 24.03
CA ALA A 551 51.17 35.55 25.12
C ALA A 551 52.38 34.62 24.96
N GLU A 552 52.67 34.17 23.74
CA GLU A 552 53.82 33.31 23.42
C GLU A 552 55.17 34.00 23.68
N ASN A 553 55.23 35.33 23.57
CA ASN A 553 56.45 36.11 23.80
C ASN A 553 56.71 36.45 25.27
N ILE A 554 55.79 36.13 26.20
CA ILE A 554 56.01 36.32 27.63
C ILE A 554 56.92 35.20 28.16
N THR A 555 58.02 35.58 28.81
CA THR A 555 59.02 34.68 29.43
C THR A 555 59.27 35.08 30.90
N SER A 556 59.73 34.14 31.73
CA SER A 556 60.04 34.36 33.16
C SER A 556 61.41 35.01 33.41
N THR A 557 62.25 35.11 32.39
CA THR A 557 63.54 35.80 32.45
C THR A 557 63.34 37.31 32.33
N TYR A 558 63.83 38.06 33.33
CA TYR A 558 63.92 39.52 33.29
C TYR A 558 64.70 39.95 32.04
N ALA A 559 64.02 40.54 31.06
CA ALA A 559 64.69 41.37 30.05
C ALA A 559 65.00 42.73 30.71
N SER A 560 66.07 42.78 31.49
CA SER A 560 66.68 44.03 31.92
C SER A 560 67.39 44.70 30.73
N SER A 561 66.62 45.36 29.86
CA SER A 561 67.07 46.54 29.10
C SER A 561 65.99 46.94 28.09
N ASN A 562 65.22 47.97 28.41
CA ASN A 562 64.78 48.98 27.45
C ASN A 562 64.38 50.22 28.25
N THR A 563 65.41 50.97 28.63
CA THR A 563 65.31 52.38 29.01
C THR A 563 64.82 53.16 27.79
N PHE A 564 63.52 53.39 27.68
CA PHE A 564 62.94 54.23 26.62
C PHE A 564 62.44 55.58 27.15
N PHE A 565 62.50 55.83 28.46
CA PHE A 565 62.15 57.13 29.04
C PHE A 565 63.11 57.53 30.16
N SER A 566 64.04 58.42 29.83
CA SER A 566 64.67 59.36 30.75
C SER A 566 64.94 60.66 29.99
N SER A 567 64.36 61.77 30.51
CA SER A 567 64.51 63.17 30.09
C SER A 567 65.98 63.63 30.17
N GLU A 568 66.47 64.74 29.61
CA GLU A 568 65.91 66.01 29.13
C GLU A 568 67.08 66.75 28.41
N GLY A 569 66.83 67.53 27.36
CA GLY A 569 67.89 68.40 26.80
C GLY A 569 67.62 69.05 25.44
N MET A 570 67.07 70.27 25.47
CA MET A 570 67.20 71.37 24.50
C MET A 570 66.56 71.31 23.08
N VAL A 571 65.45 72.05 22.97
CA VAL A 571 65.10 73.07 21.95
C VAL A 571 65.49 72.83 20.48
N ALA A 572 64.49 72.54 19.64
CA ALA A 572 64.26 73.20 18.35
C ALA A 572 62.85 72.86 17.81
N TYR A 573 62.04 73.89 17.55
CA TYR A 573 60.74 73.75 16.87
C TYR A 573 60.91 73.24 15.43
N PRO A 574 59.91 72.52 14.89
CA PRO A 574 59.58 72.70 13.48
C PRO A 574 58.09 72.95 13.21
N ILE A 575 57.92 73.81 12.22
CA ILE A 575 56.74 74.38 11.57
C ILE A 575 55.99 73.30 10.75
N PRO A 576 54.67 73.43 10.53
CA PRO A 576 53.91 72.52 9.68
C PRO A 576 54.19 72.79 8.18
N SER A 577 54.57 71.74 7.42
CA SER A 577 54.70 71.83 5.96
C SER A 577 53.50 71.19 5.27
N ALA A 578 52.90 72.00 4.38
CA ALA A 578 51.78 71.71 3.49
C ALA A 578 52.16 70.72 2.35
N PRO A 579 51.17 70.17 1.62
CA PRO A 579 51.41 69.27 0.48
C PRO A 579 51.91 70.02 -0.75
N GLU A 580 52.83 69.38 -1.51
CA GLU A 580 53.33 69.85 -2.80
C GLU A 580 52.24 69.80 -3.90
N TYR A 581 52.16 70.87 -4.66
CA TYR A 581 51.35 70.99 -5.89
C TYR A 581 52.15 70.48 -7.09
N ASP A 582 51.56 69.58 -7.86
CA ASP A 582 52.01 69.21 -9.20
C ASP A 582 51.77 70.36 -10.18
N THR A 583 52.83 70.84 -10.82
CA THR A 583 52.81 71.91 -11.83
C THR A 583 53.07 71.34 -13.22
N GLU A 584 52.13 70.62 -13.83
CA GLU A 584 52.14 70.36 -15.27
C GLU A 584 50.71 70.16 -15.82
N ALA A 585 49.92 71.23 -15.92
CA ALA A 585 48.69 71.22 -16.75
C ALA A 585 48.14 72.63 -17.04
N LEU A 586 48.94 73.54 -17.59
CA LEU A 586 48.39 74.71 -18.28
C LEU A 586 49.28 75.03 -19.48
N LEU A 587 48.89 74.52 -20.66
CA LEU A 587 48.98 75.17 -21.97
C LEU A 587 48.51 74.18 -23.05
N ASN A 588 47.19 74.03 -23.24
CA ASN A 588 46.66 74.23 -24.59
C ASN A 588 45.14 74.46 -24.60
N TYR A 589 44.76 75.41 -25.45
CA TYR A 589 43.46 76.03 -25.58
C TYR A 589 42.46 75.19 -26.41
N GLY A 590 41.21 75.20 -25.96
CA GLY A 590 39.94 75.27 -26.69
C GLY A 590 39.77 74.78 -28.13
N SER A 591 38.85 73.83 -28.31
CA SER A 591 37.78 73.75 -29.33
C SER A 591 37.03 72.43 -29.08
N GLY A 592 35.74 72.38 -28.75
CA GLY A 592 34.61 72.81 -29.57
C GLY A 592 34.21 71.70 -30.55
N ASN A 593 33.44 70.68 -30.14
CA ASN A 593 32.25 70.23 -30.87
C ASN A 593 31.51 69.01 -30.27
N VAL A 594 30.20 69.08 -30.50
CA VAL A 594 29.10 68.13 -30.33
C VAL A 594 29.34 66.81 -31.09
N TYR A 595 28.94 65.67 -30.53
CA TYR A 595 28.04 64.68 -31.18
C TYR A 595 27.69 63.52 -30.22
N ALA A 596 26.42 63.15 -30.25
CA ALA A 596 25.82 61.98 -29.63
C ALA A 596 26.29 60.68 -30.30
N GLN A 597 26.35 59.57 -29.55
CA GLN A 597 25.80 58.27 -29.97
C GLN A 597 25.79 57.20 -28.86
N THR A 598 24.80 56.34 -29.03
CA THR A 598 24.22 55.22 -28.28
C THR A 598 25.14 54.05 -27.89
N PRO A 599 24.67 53.16 -26.99
CA PRO A 599 25.37 51.95 -26.55
C PRO A 599 25.17 50.77 -27.51
N ILE A 600 26.12 49.83 -27.52
CA ILE A 600 26.01 48.54 -28.20
C ILE A 600 26.57 47.43 -27.31
N TYR A 601 25.65 46.51 -26.98
CA TYR A 601 25.67 45.16 -26.38
C TYR A 601 26.20 44.91 -24.97
#